data_AF-A0A416VU59-F1
#
_entry.id   AF-A0A416VU59-F1
#
_cell.length_a   1.000
_cell.length_b   1.000
_cell.length_c   1.000
_cell.angle_alpha   90.00
_cell.angle_beta   90.00
_cell.angle_gamma   90.00
#
_symmetry.space_group_name_H-M   'P 1'
#
loop_
_entity.id
_entity.type
_entity.pdbx_description
1 polymer ?
#
loop_
_entity_poly.entity_id
_entity_poly.type
_entity_poly.pdbx_seq_one_letter_code
_entity_poly.pdbx_strand_id
1 'polypeptide(L)'
;MKFNKTVKKFLAFALSLAMVVSSLVINDATARAEGEFEISRITWSVEDNVKMFDVEFTSAYDGETAKDPYIYCIYVDQTDSDHSAINYSNEWNWKSNFQWLNENGGMNNNYKFDKVFTIASDFAANGKAGIYLAQGTHTVYIVAYSTVEDAQADTNPVKTASKGITVPGEVETTTVHDADTVANIEITSVEKDVNNGITVKWVHPEGMDGLTQEFYIGTPDSVIEDEKHWAKNGTNNYIWGVAKGRTDVDNVVASKDDSIKVENGGDYVVRIIYKDATGAIVARGTTEPVHFEKYVNNEMNVFQERNEGLTAFLKWTKVTGAASYALYDAEGNEIKKDIVADWVDVVLADYDTEFTYTIKAFDSQGNEIEVTKNTVNAKVSTQPETTEAPTEAPTEAPTVNPGSEIKLDKEFNEEGTF
;
A
#
# COMPACT_ATOMS: atom_id res chain seq x y z
N MET A 1 -0.85 -60.75 -4.38
CA MET A 1 -1.82 -59.70 -3.99
C MET A 1 -1.61 -58.49 -4.90
N LYS A 2 -2.56 -58.15 -5.78
CA LYS A 2 -2.43 -56.97 -6.67
C LYS A 2 -3.05 -55.76 -5.96
N PHE A 3 -2.23 -54.84 -5.48
CA PHE A 3 -2.74 -53.58 -4.92
C PHE A 3 -3.41 -52.74 -6.01
N ASN A 4 -4.61 -52.22 -5.70
CA ASN A 4 -5.35 -51.29 -6.54
C ASN A 4 -4.52 -50.01 -6.76
N LYS A 5 -4.65 -49.39 -7.96
CA LYS A 5 -3.97 -48.16 -8.38
C LYS A 5 -4.01 -47.06 -7.31
N THR A 6 -5.12 -46.94 -6.58
CA THR A 6 -5.29 -45.93 -5.52
C THR A 6 -4.38 -46.18 -4.31
N VAL A 7 -4.19 -47.43 -3.90
CA VAL A 7 -3.33 -47.78 -2.76
C VAL A 7 -1.85 -47.66 -3.12
N LYS A 8 -1.49 -47.95 -4.38
CA LYS A 8 -0.13 -47.69 -4.89
C LYS A 8 0.17 -46.19 -4.96
N LYS A 9 -0.82 -45.36 -5.31
CA LYS A 9 -0.70 -43.90 -5.31
C LYS A 9 -0.61 -43.33 -3.90
N PHE A 10 -1.38 -43.84 -2.95
CA PHE A 10 -1.32 -43.41 -1.54
C PHE A 10 0.01 -43.80 -0.86
N LEU A 11 0.56 -44.97 -1.20
CA LEU A 11 1.86 -45.39 -0.69
C LEU A 11 3.03 -44.65 -1.37
N ALA A 12 2.90 -44.29 -2.65
CA ALA A 12 3.83 -43.39 -3.34
C ALA A 12 3.75 -41.95 -2.80
N PHE A 13 2.54 -41.49 -2.44
CA PHE A 13 2.26 -40.19 -1.81
C PHE A 13 2.84 -40.11 -0.40
N ALA A 14 2.72 -41.16 0.41
CA ALA A 14 3.36 -41.21 1.73
C ALA A 14 4.90 -41.26 1.64
N LEU A 15 5.46 -41.83 0.56
CA LEU A 15 6.89 -41.85 0.30
C LEU A 15 7.41 -40.55 -0.33
N SER A 16 6.57 -39.78 -1.06
CA SER A 16 6.93 -38.47 -1.63
C SER A 16 6.67 -37.31 -0.66
N LEU A 17 5.66 -37.40 0.20
CA LEU A 17 5.38 -36.45 1.29
C LEU A 17 6.44 -36.53 2.40
N ALA A 18 7.11 -37.67 2.55
CA ALA A 18 8.31 -37.77 3.37
C ALA A 18 9.55 -37.10 2.74
N MET A 19 9.47 -36.66 1.47
CA MET A 19 10.64 -36.21 0.71
C MET A 19 10.56 -34.74 0.21
N VAL A 20 9.45 -34.03 0.40
CA VAL A 20 9.31 -32.61 0.00
C VAL A 20 8.62 -31.82 1.12
N VAL A 21 9.31 -30.76 1.57
CA VAL A 21 8.99 -29.86 2.70
C VAL A 21 9.21 -30.43 4.11
N SER A 22 10.41 -30.95 4.35
CA SER A 22 11.15 -30.37 5.46
C SER A 22 11.52 -28.95 5.05
N SER A 23 11.25 -27.96 5.90
CA SER A 23 11.98 -26.71 5.81
C SER A 23 13.46 -27.06 5.61
N LEU A 24 14.08 -26.59 4.53
CA LEU A 24 15.53 -26.69 4.40
C LEU A 24 16.15 -25.63 5.30
N VAL A 25 15.82 -25.69 6.59
CA VAL A 25 16.77 -25.30 7.62
C VAL A 25 17.84 -26.39 7.52
N ILE A 26 19.02 -26.05 7.00
CA ILE A 26 20.21 -26.87 7.25
C ILE A 26 20.55 -26.66 8.73
N ASN A 27 19.77 -27.32 9.59
CA ASN A 27 20.11 -27.58 10.97
C ASN A 27 21.01 -28.82 10.94
N ASP A 28 22.31 -28.60 10.70
CA ASP A 28 23.28 -29.47 11.34
C ASP A 28 23.18 -29.18 12.83
N ALA A 29 22.20 -29.81 13.49
CA ALA A 29 22.13 -29.87 14.94
C ALA A 29 23.20 -30.85 15.42
N THR A 30 24.47 -30.53 15.18
CA THR A 30 25.57 -31.02 15.99
C THR A 30 25.38 -30.44 17.39
N ALA A 31 25.42 -31.30 18.41
CA ALA A 31 25.33 -30.88 19.80
C ALA A 31 26.27 -29.68 20.05
N ARG A 32 25.71 -28.57 20.54
CA ARG A 32 26.42 -27.33 20.89
C ARG A 32 27.68 -27.65 21.71
N ALA A 33 28.85 -27.32 21.18
CA ALA A 33 29.97 -26.93 22.00
C ALA A 33 29.77 -25.43 22.34
N GLU A 34 29.75 -25.07 23.62
CA GLU A 34 29.72 -23.66 24.01
C GLU A 34 31.02 -22.98 23.53
N GLY A 35 30.90 -21.90 22.72
CA GLY A 35 32.01 -20.99 22.41
C GLY A 35 32.64 -21.09 21.02
N GLU A 36 32.09 -21.84 20.07
CA GLU A 36 32.66 -21.95 18.72
C GLU A 36 32.17 -20.84 17.77
N PHE A 37 33.09 -20.25 17.00
CA PHE A 37 32.80 -19.25 15.97
C PHE A 37 32.21 -19.95 14.75
N GLU A 38 30.92 -19.79 14.51
CA GLU A 38 30.20 -20.52 13.48
C GLU A 38 29.11 -19.67 12.81
N ILE A 39 28.70 -20.09 11.61
CA ILE A 39 27.49 -19.60 10.98
C ILE A 39 26.30 -20.38 11.55
N SER A 40 25.59 -19.75 12.48
CA SER A 40 24.50 -20.37 13.22
C SER A 40 23.26 -20.57 12.37
N ARG A 41 22.96 -19.64 11.45
CA ARG A 41 21.77 -19.71 10.61
C ARG A 41 21.96 -19.04 9.27
N ILE A 42 21.39 -19.64 8.23
CA ILE A 42 21.21 -19.01 6.92
C ILE A 42 19.74 -19.14 6.55
N THR A 43 19.10 -18.03 6.22
CA THR A 43 17.68 -17.97 5.87
C THR A 43 17.53 -17.37 4.48
N TRP A 44 16.80 -18.03 3.59
CA TRP A 44 16.54 -17.54 2.24
C TRP A 44 15.26 -16.70 2.18
N SER A 45 15.28 -15.66 1.35
CA SER A 45 14.12 -14.89 0.95
C SER A 45 14.21 -14.51 -0.53
N VAL A 46 13.08 -14.07 -1.09
CA VAL A 46 13.00 -13.55 -2.46
C VAL A 46 12.26 -12.21 -2.41
N GLU A 47 12.85 -11.17 -2.98
CA GLU A 47 12.27 -9.82 -3.12
C GLU A 47 12.50 -9.37 -4.57
N ASP A 48 11.49 -8.86 -5.26
CA ASP A 48 11.56 -8.47 -6.69
C ASP A 48 12.15 -9.55 -7.63
N ASN A 49 11.84 -10.83 -7.38
CA ASN A 49 12.42 -12.00 -8.07
C ASN A 49 13.94 -12.18 -7.89
N VAL A 50 14.56 -11.46 -6.94
CA VAL A 50 15.96 -11.61 -6.57
C VAL A 50 16.06 -12.52 -5.34
N LYS A 51 16.82 -13.61 -5.48
CA LYS A 51 17.14 -14.50 -4.35
C LYS A 51 18.13 -13.80 -3.44
N MET A 52 17.84 -13.86 -2.16
CA MET A 52 18.68 -13.27 -1.14
C MET A 52 18.71 -14.17 0.09
N PHE A 53 19.73 -14.00 0.92
CA PHE A 53 19.81 -14.71 2.18
C PHE A 53 20.32 -13.83 3.31
N ASP A 54 19.81 -14.11 4.50
CA ASP A 54 20.28 -13.58 5.77
C ASP A 54 21.24 -14.59 6.39
N VAL A 55 22.33 -14.11 6.99
CA VAL A 55 23.31 -14.92 7.71
C VAL A 55 23.40 -14.46 9.14
N GLU A 56 23.25 -15.38 10.09
CA GLU A 56 23.52 -15.15 11.51
C GLU A 56 24.71 -16.01 11.93
N PHE A 57 25.52 -15.47 12.84
CA PHE A 57 26.74 -16.11 13.29
C PHE A 57 26.98 -15.87 14.78
N THR A 58 27.89 -16.61 15.39
CA THR A 58 28.34 -16.38 16.77
C THR A 58 29.55 -15.45 16.78
N SER A 59 29.85 -14.81 17.90
CA SER A 59 31.08 -14.02 18.02
C SER A 59 32.33 -14.91 17.86
N ALA A 60 33.34 -14.41 17.15
CA ALA A 60 34.68 -14.97 17.11
C ALA A 60 35.49 -14.71 18.38
N TYR A 61 35.03 -13.76 19.21
CA TYR A 61 35.68 -13.38 20.46
C TYR A 61 35.20 -14.25 21.61
N ASP A 62 36.15 -14.90 22.29
CA ASP A 62 35.94 -15.83 23.40
C ASP A 62 36.25 -15.19 24.77
N GLY A 63 36.55 -13.89 24.81
CA GLY A 63 36.91 -13.16 26.04
C GLY A 63 35.70 -12.54 26.78
N GLU A 64 35.91 -12.22 28.05
CA GLU A 64 34.86 -11.72 28.97
C GLU A 64 34.51 -10.23 28.79
N THR A 65 35.17 -9.49 27.89
CA THR A 65 34.92 -8.06 27.73
C THR A 65 33.58 -7.80 27.04
N ALA A 66 32.81 -6.83 27.55
CA ALA A 66 31.49 -6.43 27.04
C ALA A 66 31.47 -5.90 25.59
N LYS A 67 32.60 -5.91 24.89
CA LYS A 67 32.77 -5.46 23.50
C LYS A 67 33.66 -6.44 22.75
N ASP A 68 33.15 -6.95 21.65
CA ASP A 68 33.86 -7.77 20.66
C ASP A 68 34.83 -6.88 19.86
N PRO A 69 36.16 -7.14 19.88
CA PRO A 69 37.14 -6.30 19.22
C PRO A 69 37.28 -6.60 17.71
N TYR A 70 36.49 -7.52 17.15
CA TYR A 70 36.59 -7.91 15.75
C TYR A 70 35.60 -7.19 14.85
N ILE A 71 36.02 -6.97 13.61
CA ILE A 71 35.13 -6.61 12.51
C ILE A 71 34.83 -7.87 11.70
N TYR A 72 33.56 -8.06 11.36
CA TYR A 72 33.13 -9.20 10.58
C TYR A 72 32.86 -8.78 9.14
N CYS A 73 33.29 -9.60 8.19
CA CYS A 73 32.98 -9.45 6.77
C CYS A 73 32.37 -10.75 6.25
N ILE A 74 31.51 -10.63 5.25
CA ILE A 74 30.87 -11.75 4.57
C ILE A 74 31.37 -11.85 3.12
N TYR A 75 31.69 -13.08 2.72
CA TYR A 75 32.12 -13.43 1.37
C TYR A 75 31.40 -14.67 0.86
N VAL A 76 31.33 -14.84 -0.47
CA VAL A 76 30.76 -16.02 -1.12
C VAL A 76 31.81 -16.67 -2.02
N ASP A 77 32.01 -17.97 -1.86
CA ASP A 77 32.95 -18.87 -2.54
C ASP A 77 34.44 -18.61 -2.31
N GLN A 78 34.88 -17.37 -2.18
CA GLN A 78 36.27 -17.01 -1.92
C GLN A 78 36.39 -15.81 -0.97
N THR A 79 37.47 -15.71 -0.19
CA THR A 79 37.67 -14.63 0.78
C THR A 79 38.56 -13.52 0.21
N ASP A 80 38.09 -12.84 -0.82
CA ASP A 80 38.75 -11.67 -1.44
C ASP A 80 37.74 -10.54 -1.73
N SER A 81 38.24 -9.38 -2.19
CA SER A 81 37.41 -8.21 -2.44
C SER A 81 36.33 -8.41 -3.52
N ASP A 82 36.60 -9.23 -4.54
CA ASP A 82 35.69 -9.45 -5.66
C ASP A 82 34.51 -10.35 -5.25
N HIS A 83 34.71 -11.15 -4.21
CA HIS A 83 33.75 -12.08 -3.65
C HIS A 83 33.06 -11.58 -2.37
N SER A 84 33.30 -10.30 -2.00
CA SER A 84 32.62 -9.68 -0.87
C SER A 84 31.14 -9.44 -1.17
N ALA A 85 30.27 -9.69 -0.19
CA ALA A 85 28.83 -9.66 -0.40
C ALA A 85 28.25 -8.25 -0.46
N ILE A 86 27.21 -8.08 -1.30
CA ILE A 86 26.43 -6.85 -1.45
C ILE A 86 25.05 -7.03 -0.83
N ASN A 87 24.56 -6.00 -0.14
CA ASN A 87 23.20 -5.96 0.40
C ASN A 87 22.22 -5.41 -0.64
N TYR A 88 21.06 -6.05 -0.75
CA TYR A 88 20.05 -5.72 -1.76
C TYR A 88 19.37 -4.37 -1.56
N SER A 89 19.07 -3.99 -0.31
CA SER A 89 18.28 -2.79 -0.03
C SER A 89 19.06 -1.50 -0.27
N ASN A 90 20.33 -1.46 0.12
CA ASN A 90 21.13 -0.24 0.07
C ASN A 90 22.25 -0.29 -0.99
N GLU A 91 22.46 -1.42 -1.67
CA GLU A 91 23.44 -1.60 -2.77
C GLU A 91 24.90 -1.33 -2.40
N TRP A 92 25.16 -1.16 -1.11
CA TRP A 92 26.48 -1.09 -0.52
C TRP A 92 27.12 -2.46 -0.34
N ASN A 93 28.45 -2.45 -0.30
CA ASN A 93 29.27 -3.60 -0.01
C ASN A 93 29.41 -3.79 1.51
N TRP A 94 29.10 -4.98 2.02
CA TRP A 94 29.25 -5.34 3.43
C TRP A 94 30.70 -5.22 3.92
N LYS A 95 31.67 -5.36 3.02
CA LYS A 95 33.06 -4.99 3.25
C LYS A 95 33.16 -3.45 3.44
N SER A 96 32.79 -2.64 2.45
CA SER A 96 33.01 -1.16 2.46
C SER A 96 32.28 -0.35 3.53
N ASN A 97 31.30 -0.90 4.26
CA ASN A 97 30.69 -0.21 5.41
C ASN A 97 31.62 -0.10 6.65
N PHE A 98 32.92 -0.31 6.45
CA PHE A 98 33.99 -0.01 7.41
C PHE A 98 33.99 1.43 7.96
N GLN A 99 33.35 2.41 7.31
CA GLN A 99 33.63 3.84 7.55
C GLN A 99 32.66 4.61 8.49
N TRP A 100 31.64 3.96 9.06
CA TRP A 100 30.74 4.63 10.02
C TRP A 100 30.96 4.26 11.50
N LEU A 101 32.14 3.73 11.82
CA LEU A 101 32.61 3.56 13.20
C LEU A 101 33.40 4.79 13.67
N ASN A 102 32.82 5.99 13.52
CA ASN A 102 33.41 7.19 14.11
C ASN A 102 32.99 7.29 15.58
N GLU A 103 34.00 7.49 16.44
CA GLU A 103 34.14 7.90 17.86
C GLU A 103 32.94 7.97 18.83
N ASN A 104 31.68 7.98 18.37
CA ASN A 104 30.46 7.94 19.18
C ASN A 104 29.43 6.89 18.71
N GLY A 105 29.69 6.12 17.65
CA GLY A 105 28.82 5.03 17.20
C GLY A 105 29.10 3.72 17.94
N GLY A 106 28.13 3.23 18.73
CA GLY A 106 28.24 1.91 19.36
C GLY A 106 28.46 0.81 18.31
N MET A 107 29.37 -0.13 18.60
CA MET A 107 29.59 -1.31 17.75
C MET A 107 28.27 -2.05 17.58
N ASN A 108 27.80 -2.19 16.34
CA ASN A 108 26.56 -2.90 16.05
C ASN A 108 26.84 -4.40 16.08
N ASN A 109 26.80 -5.01 17.27
CA ASN A 109 27.07 -6.43 17.51
C ASN A 109 25.87 -7.31 17.14
N ASN A 110 25.15 -7.00 16.06
CA ASN A 110 23.94 -7.74 15.70
C ASN A 110 24.22 -9.13 15.13
N TYR A 111 25.50 -9.53 14.99
CA TYR A 111 25.98 -10.83 14.49
C TYR A 111 25.13 -11.38 13.33
N LYS A 112 24.75 -10.47 12.43
CA LYS A 112 23.82 -10.71 11.33
C LYS A 112 24.23 -9.89 10.12
N PHE A 113 24.22 -10.53 8.96
CA PHE A 113 24.20 -9.90 7.65
C PHE A 113 22.84 -10.16 7.01
N ASP A 114 22.12 -9.13 6.59
CA ASP A 114 20.81 -9.26 5.99
C ASP A 114 20.82 -8.99 4.48
N LYS A 115 19.88 -9.63 3.76
CA LYS A 115 19.60 -9.43 2.34
C LYS A 115 20.84 -9.50 1.43
N VAL A 116 21.70 -10.49 1.64
CA VAL A 116 22.83 -10.77 0.75
C VAL A 116 22.30 -11.36 -0.53
N PHE A 117 22.57 -10.74 -1.68
CA PHE A 117 22.02 -11.20 -2.96
C PHE A 117 23.07 -11.45 -4.05
N THR A 118 24.27 -10.86 -3.93
CA THR A 118 25.33 -10.99 -4.93
C THR A 118 26.72 -10.70 -4.34
N ILE A 119 27.77 -10.89 -5.14
CA ILE A 119 29.15 -10.51 -4.83
C ILE A 119 29.55 -9.22 -5.54
N ALA A 120 30.61 -8.57 -5.05
CA ALA A 120 31.06 -7.27 -5.52
C ALA A 120 31.46 -7.24 -6.99
N SER A 121 32.13 -8.27 -7.49
CA SER A 121 32.52 -8.37 -8.91
C SER A 121 31.31 -8.48 -9.84
N ASP A 122 30.36 -9.36 -9.51
CA ASP A 122 29.11 -9.51 -10.26
C ASP A 122 28.26 -8.23 -10.24
N PHE A 123 28.20 -7.56 -9.08
CA PHE A 123 27.50 -6.28 -8.95
C PHE A 123 28.18 -5.15 -9.74
N ALA A 124 29.51 -5.08 -9.72
CA ALA A 124 30.27 -4.09 -10.49
C ALA A 124 30.08 -4.28 -12.00
N ALA A 125 29.96 -5.52 -12.46
CA ALA A 125 29.75 -5.84 -13.86
C ALA A 125 28.31 -5.58 -14.33
N ASN A 126 27.31 -5.79 -13.47
CA ASN A 126 25.91 -5.93 -13.92
C ASN A 126 24.88 -5.04 -13.17
N GLY A 127 25.27 -4.34 -12.10
CA GLY A 127 24.37 -3.52 -11.27
C GLY A 127 23.31 -4.33 -10.52
N LYS A 128 22.15 -3.75 -10.18
CA LYS A 128 21.08 -4.44 -9.44
C LYS A 128 20.12 -5.28 -10.29
N ALA A 129 20.09 -5.07 -11.60
CA ALA A 129 19.07 -5.63 -12.50
C ALA A 129 19.32 -7.08 -12.98
N GLY A 130 20.40 -7.73 -12.55
CA GLY A 130 20.74 -9.10 -12.95
C GLY A 130 20.20 -10.19 -12.02
N ILE A 131 20.30 -11.43 -12.50
CA ILE A 131 20.09 -12.65 -11.70
C ILE A 131 21.40 -12.94 -10.99
N TYR A 132 21.39 -13.01 -9.67
CA TYR A 132 22.63 -13.11 -8.89
C TYR A 132 22.68 -14.32 -7.97
N LEU A 133 23.92 -14.81 -7.85
CA LEU A 133 24.34 -16.14 -7.38
C LEU A 133 23.86 -17.25 -8.33
N ALA A 134 24.82 -17.91 -8.97
CA ALA A 134 24.55 -19.01 -9.88
C ALA A 134 23.76 -20.11 -9.16
N GLN A 135 23.00 -20.89 -9.92
CA GLN A 135 22.52 -22.16 -9.39
C GLN A 135 23.70 -23.01 -8.91
N GLY A 136 23.56 -23.63 -7.74
CA GLY A 136 24.46 -24.67 -7.30
C GLY A 136 24.91 -24.49 -5.86
N THR A 137 25.94 -25.23 -5.50
CA THR A 137 26.52 -25.14 -4.16
C THR A 137 27.51 -24.00 -4.12
N HIS A 138 27.30 -23.08 -3.18
CA HIS A 138 28.21 -22.01 -2.84
C HIS A 138 28.70 -22.19 -1.40
N THR A 139 29.78 -21.51 -1.05
CA THR A 139 30.26 -21.48 0.34
C THR A 139 30.22 -20.05 0.86
N VAL A 140 29.47 -19.81 1.93
CA VAL A 140 29.49 -18.52 2.63
C VAL A 140 30.62 -18.53 3.63
N TYR A 141 31.41 -17.46 3.66
CA TYR A 141 32.46 -17.23 4.64
C TYR A 141 32.15 -15.99 5.48
N ILE A 142 32.20 -16.12 6.80
CA ILE A 142 32.30 -14.98 7.71
C ILE A 142 33.73 -14.92 8.23
N VAL A 143 34.40 -13.81 7.98
CA VAL A 143 35.80 -13.59 8.37
C VAL A 143 35.84 -12.48 9.41
N ALA A 144 36.39 -12.79 10.58
CA ALA A 144 36.67 -11.84 11.65
C ALA A 144 38.08 -11.24 11.43
N TYR A 145 38.18 -9.92 11.42
CA TYR A 145 39.43 -9.17 11.32
C TYR A 145 39.70 -8.40 12.61
N SER A 146 40.96 -8.34 13.03
CA SER A 146 41.35 -7.58 14.21
C SER A 146 41.34 -6.09 13.93
N THR A 147 40.77 -5.29 14.84
CA THR A 147 40.71 -3.81 14.75
C THR A 147 42.02 -3.10 15.10
N VAL A 148 43.17 -3.78 15.06
CA VAL A 148 44.45 -3.21 15.52
C VAL A 148 44.82 -2.01 14.66
N GLU A 149 44.56 -0.81 15.17
CA GLU A 149 45.19 0.52 14.95
C GLU A 149 45.84 0.87 13.59
N ASP A 150 45.48 0.19 12.51
CA ASP A 150 46.05 0.38 11.18
C ASP A 150 44.95 0.64 10.16
N ALA A 151 45.22 1.57 9.26
CA ALA A 151 44.31 2.04 8.21
C ALA A 151 43.94 0.98 7.14
N GLN A 152 44.19 -0.31 7.40
CA GLN A 152 43.87 -1.47 6.55
C GLN A 152 43.40 -2.67 7.39
N ALA A 153 42.29 -2.48 8.11
CA ALA A 153 41.66 -3.48 8.95
C ALA A 153 41.13 -4.73 8.20
N ASP A 154 41.24 -4.81 6.87
CA ASP A 154 40.75 -5.90 6.02
C ASP A 154 41.85 -6.87 5.54
N THR A 155 43.07 -6.80 6.10
CA THR A 155 44.23 -7.58 5.61
C THR A 155 44.68 -8.71 6.54
N ASN A 156 44.25 -8.74 7.81
CA ASN A 156 44.67 -9.72 8.81
C ASN A 156 43.48 -10.51 9.39
N PRO A 157 43.05 -11.61 8.73
CA PRO A 157 41.97 -12.44 9.25
C PRO A 157 42.39 -13.17 10.53
N VAL A 158 41.53 -13.17 11.54
CA VAL A 158 41.76 -13.76 12.87
C VAL A 158 41.08 -15.12 12.99
N LYS A 159 39.79 -15.18 12.65
CA LYS A 159 39.01 -16.42 12.59
C LYS A 159 38.11 -16.39 11.37
N THR A 160 37.79 -17.57 10.84
CA THR A 160 36.88 -17.73 9.70
C THR A 160 35.90 -18.84 10.00
N ALA A 161 34.61 -18.53 9.82
CA ALA A 161 33.54 -19.51 9.82
C ALA A 161 33.05 -19.68 8.38
N SER A 162 32.71 -20.90 7.98
CA SER A 162 32.20 -21.17 6.63
C SER A 162 31.04 -22.14 6.66
N LYS A 163 30.07 -21.96 5.77
CA LYS A 163 28.93 -22.87 5.64
C LYS A 163 28.54 -23.00 4.18
N GLY A 164 28.38 -24.24 3.72
CA GLY A 164 27.86 -24.52 2.39
C GLY A 164 26.39 -24.13 2.29
N ILE A 165 26.02 -23.52 1.17
CA ILE A 165 24.66 -23.19 0.81
C ILE A 165 24.36 -23.75 -0.58
N THR A 166 23.10 -24.10 -0.84
CA THR A 166 22.68 -24.50 -2.18
C THR A 166 21.72 -23.44 -2.70
N VAL A 167 22.16 -22.69 -3.71
CA VAL A 167 21.33 -21.77 -4.46
C VAL A 167 20.47 -22.60 -5.42
N PRO A 168 19.14 -22.55 -5.30
CA PRO A 168 18.24 -23.35 -6.13
C PRO A 168 18.31 -22.91 -7.60
N GLY A 169 18.09 -23.86 -8.51
CA GLY A 169 18.38 -23.70 -9.92
C GLY A 169 17.44 -22.93 -10.80
N GLU A 170 16.19 -23.13 -10.49
CA GLU A 170 15.06 -22.37 -10.95
C GLU A 170 14.29 -22.11 -9.66
N VAL A 171 13.90 -20.86 -9.42
CA VAL A 171 12.52 -20.74 -8.96
C VAL A 171 11.79 -20.98 -10.26
N GLU A 172 11.13 -22.13 -10.40
CA GLU A 172 10.13 -22.20 -11.46
C GLU A 172 9.25 -20.97 -11.22
N THR A 173 9.22 -20.04 -12.18
CA THR A 173 8.04 -19.20 -12.33
C THR A 173 6.93 -20.13 -12.80
N THR A 174 6.49 -21.04 -11.94
CA THR A 174 5.12 -21.50 -11.98
C THR A 174 4.32 -20.32 -11.47
N THR A 175 3.80 -19.53 -12.40
CA THR A 175 2.46 -18.93 -12.29
C THR A 175 1.39 -20.03 -12.20
N VAL A 176 1.60 -20.99 -11.32
CA VAL A 176 0.68 -22.04 -10.89
C VAL A 176 1.02 -22.27 -9.43
N HIS A 177 0.38 -21.51 -8.54
CA HIS A 177 0.25 -21.96 -7.15
C HIS A 177 -0.46 -23.32 -7.22
N ASP A 178 0.28 -24.41 -7.06
CA ASP A 178 -0.33 -25.74 -6.98
C ASP A 178 -1.27 -25.73 -5.77
N ALA A 179 -2.55 -25.92 -6.06
CA ALA A 179 -3.68 -25.76 -5.14
C ALA A 179 -3.75 -26.84 -4.04
N ASP A 180 -2.67 -27.59 -3.78
CA ASP A 180 -2.68 -28.82 -2.97
C ASP A 180 -2.06 -28.70 -1.56
N THR A 181 -1.55 -27.53 -1.15
CA THR A 181 -1.13 -27.26 0.26
C THR A 181 -1.80 -26.05 0.91
N VAL A 182 -2.47 -25.19 0.13
CA VAL A 182 -3.20 -24.03 0.66
C VAL A 182 -4.61 -24.49 1.03
N ALA A 183 -5.00 -24.33 2.30
CA ALA A 183 -6.33 -24.70 2.73
C ALA A 183 -7.38 -23.90 1.95
N ASN A 184 -8.40 -24.59 1.43
CA ASN A 184 -9.52 -23.90 0.80
C ASN A 184 -10.38 -23.21 1.86
N ILE A 185 -10.75 -21.96 1.63
CA ILE A 185 -11.73 -21.25 2.45
C ILE A 185 -13.12 -21.54 1.88
N GLU A 186 -14.02 -22.06 2.72
CA GLU A 186 -15.40 -22.30 2.33
C GLU A 186 -16.18 -20.98 2.34
N ILE A 187 -16.58 -20.52 1.16
CA ILE A 187 -17.41 -19.32 1.00
C ILE A 187 -18.87 -19.72 1.15
N THR A 188 -19.58 -19.05 2.06
CA THR A 188 -20.96 -19.38 2.44
C THR A 188 -21.99 -18.49 1.76
N SER A 189 -21.61 -17.24 1.42
CA SER A 189 -22.47 -16.34 0.65
C SER A 189 -21.63 -15.36 -0.16
N VAL A 190 -22.15 -15.04 -1.35
CA VAL A 190 -21.66 -13.98 -2.25
C VAL A 190 -22.88 -13.27 -2.79
N GLU A 191 -23.00 -11.98 -2.48
CA GLU A 191 -24.17 -11.18 -2.83
C GLU A 191 -23.74 -9.86 -3.47
N LYS A 192 -24.49 -9.42 -4.48
CA LYS A 192 -24.39 -8.06 -5.00
C LYS A 192 -25.16 -7.13 -4.06
N ASP A 193 -24.46 -6.16 -3.49
CA ASP A 193 -25.01 -5.17 -2.57
C ASP A 193 -25.88 -4.13 -3.29
N VAL A 194 -26.83 -3.53 -2.57
CA VAL A 194 -27.68 -2.43 -3.06
C VAL A 194 -26.86 -1.20 -3.47
N ASN A 195 -25.65 -1.03 -2.94
CA ASN A 195 -24.70 0.02 -3.28
C ASN A 195 -23.78 -0.35 -4.45
N ASN A 196 -24.14 -1.38 -5.23
CA ASN A 196 -23.40 -1.85 -6.40
C ASN A 196 -21.97 -2.34 -6.07
N GLY A 197 -21.79 -2.99 -4.93
CA GLY A 197 -20.57 -3.70 -4.56
C GLY A 197 -20.80 -5.19 -4.32
N ILE A 198 -19.75 -5.91 -3.89
CA ILE A 198 -19.80 -7.33 -3.55
C ILE A 198 -19.69 -7.49 -2.03
N THR A 199 -20.62 -8.23 -1.44
CA THR A 199 -20.58 -8.64 -0.03
C THR A 199 -20.32 -10.14 0.03
N VAL A 200 -19.37 -10.56 0.86
CA VAL A 200 -18.89 -11.95 0.93
C VAL A 200 -18.88 -12.42 2.38
N LYS A 201 -19.31 -13.66 2.60
CA LYS A 201 -19.23 -14.36 3.88
C LYS A 201 -18.56 -15.72 3.70
N TRP A 202 -17.80 -16.16 4.69
CA TRP A 202 -17.10 -17.44 4.67
C TRP A 202 -17.05 -18.09 6.04
N VAL A 203 -16.77 -19.39 6.07
CA VAL A 203 -16.46 -20.12 7.30
C VAL A 203 -15.01 -19.81 7.70
N HIS A 204 -14.81 -19.37 8.94
CA HIS A 204 -13.45 -19.24 9.48
C HIS A 204 -12.78 -20.62 9.52
N PRO A 205 -11.65 -20.86 8.82
CA PRO A 205 -11.05 -22.18 8.81
C PRO A 205 -10.46 -22.53 10.19
N GLU A 206 -10.63 -23.78 10.61
CA GLU A 206 -10.13 -24.27 11.90
C GLU A 206 -8.60 -24.12 12.01
N GLY A 207 -8.11 -23.65 13.16
CA GLY A 207 -6.67 -23.46 13.40
C GLY A 207 -6.06 -22.19 12.79
N MET A 208 -6.88 -21.35 12.14
CA MET A 208 -6.43 -20.07 11.55
C MET A 208 -6.65 -18.87 12.50
N ASP A 209 -6.94 -19.13 13.77
CA ASP A 209 -7.13 -18.11 14.79
C ASP A 209 -5.86 -17.24 14.95
N GLY A 210 -6.05 -15.92 14.92
CA GLY A 210 -4.96 -14.97 15.09
C GLY A 210 -4.03 -14.79 13.88
N LEU A 211 -4.27 -15.53 12.79
CA LEU A 211 -3.60 -15.31 11.52
C LEU A 211 -4.07 -14.02 10.84
N THR A 212 -3.21 -13.51 9.98
CA THR A 212 -3.48 -12.29 9.22
C THR A 212 -4.35 -12.62 8.02
N GLN A 213 -5.36 -11.81 7.75
CA GLN A 213 -6.25 -11.92 6.60
C GLN A 213 -6.03 -10.73 5.67
N GLU A 214 -6.03 -10.98 4.37
CA GLU A 214 -6.00 -9.94 3.33
C GLU A 214 -7.09 -10.20 2.30
N PHE A 215 -7.61 -9.13 1.72
CA PHE A 215 -8.78 -9.17 0.85
C PHE A 215 -8.49 -8.41 -0.44
N TYR A 216 -8.93 -8.98 -1.57
CA TYR A 216 -8.66 -8.43 -2.89
C TYR A 216 -9.89 -8.51 -3.76
N ILE A 217 -10.01 -7.57 -4.70
CA ILE A 217 -10.92 -7.69 -5.83
C ILE A 217 -10.09 -8.02 -7.07
N GLY A 218 -10.65 -8.82 -7.98
CA GLY A 218 -10.07 -9.06 -9.27
C GLY A 218 -11.10 -9.53 -10.29
N THR A 219 -10.59 -10.02 -11.41
CA THR A 219 -11.38 -10.71 -12.44
C THR A 219 -11.30 -12.22 -12.21
N PRO A 220 -12.20 -13.03 -12.80
CA PRO A 220 -12.14 -14.49 -12.69
C PRO A 220 -10.77 -15.08 -13.09
N ASP A 221 -10.12 -14.46 -14.06
CA ASP A 221 -8.84 -14.92 -14.61
C ASP A 221 -7.62 -14.35 -13.87
N SER A 222 -7.77 -13.24 -13.14
CA SER A 222 -6.65 -12.53 -12.53
C SER A 222 -7.06 -11.76 -11.28
N VAL A 223 -6.44 -12.14 -10.15
CA VAL A 223 -6.47 -11.41 -8.88
C VAL A 223 -5.03 -11.11 -8.49
N ILE A 224 -4.72 -9.83 -8.26
CA ILE A 224 -3.37 -9.37 -7.89
C ILE A 224 -3.28 -9.27 -6.37
N GLU A 225 -2.38 -10.02 -5.76
CA GLU A 225 -2.27 -10.18 -4.30
C GLU A 225 -1.16 -9.29 -3.71
N ASP A 226 -1.31 -7.97 -3.83
CA ASP A 226 -0.39 -6.98 -3.24
C ASP A 226 -1.11 -5.83 -2.51
N GLU A 227 -0.36 -5.04 -1.75
CA GLU A 227 -0.93 -3.95 -0.96
C GLU A 227 -1.68 -2.89 -1.79
N LYS A 228 -1.31 -2.65 -3.05
CA LYS A 228 -1.97 -1.68 -3.93
C LYS A 228 -3.32 -2.19 -4.41
N HIS A 229 -3.53 -3.50 -4.41
CA HIS A 229 -4.74 -4.14 -4.93
C HIS A 229 -5.70 -4.65 -3.85
N TRP A 230 -5.46 -4.31 -2.59
CA TRP A 230 -6.42 -4.59 -1.51
C TRP A 230 -7.83 -4.10 -1.86
N ALA A 231 -8.83 -4.87 -1.46
CA ALA A 231 -10.22 -4.55 -1.69
C ALA A 231 -10.62 -3.24 -0.98
N LYS A 232 -11.49 -2.46 -1.63
CA LYS A 232 -11.94 -1.14 -1.18
C LYS A 232 -13.46 -1.13 -1.06
N ASN A 233 -13.94 -0.67 0.08
CA ASN A 233 -15.36 -0.51 0.41
C ASN A 233 -15.93 0.77 -0.23
N GLY A 234 -17.08 0.66 -0.89
CA GLY A 234 -17.68 1.77 -1.63
C GLY A 234 -18.41 2.82 -0.79
N THR A 235 -18.89 2.47 0.41
CA THR A 235 -19.70 3.39 1.23
C THR A 235 -18.82 4.40 1.95
N ASN A 236 -17.73 3.91 2.57
CA ASN A 236 -16.89 4.73 3.45
C ASN A 236 -15.48 4.94 2.89
N ASN A 237 -15.22 4.51 1.65
CA ASN A 237 -13.89 4.56 1.03
C ASN A 237 -12.80 3.84 1.84
N TYR A 238 -13.21 2.87 2.67
CA TYR A 238 -12.35 2.12 3.58
C TYR A 238 -11.61 1.01 2.83
N ILE A 239 -10.37 0.72 3.21
CA ILE A 239 -9.57 -0.35 2.59
C ILE A 239 -9.61 -1.61 3.44
N TRP A 240 -10.09 -2.71 2.85
CA TRP A 240 -9.99 -4.07 3.36
C TRP A 240 -8.57 -4.60 3.18
N GLY A 241 -7.60 -3.97 3.85
CA GLY A 241 -6.19 -4.30 3.66
C GLY A 241 -5.76 -5.53 4.45
N VAL A 242 -5.69 -5.36 5.77
CA VAL A 242 -5.20 -6.37 6.70
C VAL A 242 -6.16 -6.46 7.88
N ALA A 243 -6.65 -7.66 8.19
CA ALA A 243 -7.49 -7.92 9.35
C ALA A 243 -7.13 -9.23 10.05
N LYS A 244 -7.81 -9.53 11.17
CA LYS A 244 -7.76 -10.84 11.84
C LYS A 244 -9.15 -11.24 12.28
N GLY A 245 -9.45 -12.52 12.21
CA GLY A 245 -10.69 -13.08 12.78
C GLY A 245 -11.99 -12.69 12.07
N ARG A 246 -11.94 -12.05 10.88
CA ARG A 246 -13.16 -11.79 10.11
C ARG A 246 -13.71 -13.05 9.47
N THR A 247 -15.00 -13.01 9.23
CA THR A 247 -15.80 -13.99 8.47
C THR A 247 -16.64 -13.34 7.37
N ASP A 248 -16.50 -12.02 7.21
CA ASP A 248 -17.21 -11.23 6.21
C ASP A 248 -16.44 -9.97 5.81
N VAL A 249 -16.70 -9.54 4.56
CA VAL A 249 -16.42 -8.20 4.04
C VAL A 249 -17.65 -7.73 3.28
N ASP A 250 -17.98 -6.45 3.43
CA ASP A 250 -19.15 -5.84 2.78
C ASP A 250 -18.74 -4.77 1.76
N ASN A 251 -19.62 -4.61 0.76
CA ASN A 251 -19.61 -3.57 -0.25
C ASN A 251 -18.24 -3.32 -0.92
N VAL A 252 -17.56 -4.39 -1.37
CA VAL A 252 -16.31 -4.30 -2.14
C VAL A 252 -16.62 -3.80 -3.55
N VAL A 253 -16.05 -2.66 -3.94
CA VAL A 253 -16.33 -2.01 -5.25
C VAL A 253 -15.09 -1.81 -6.12
N ALA A 254 -13.90 -1.78 -5.52
CA ALA A 254 -12.67 -1.45 -6.23
C ALA A 254 -11.43 -2.02 -5.54
N SER A 255 -10.29 -1.95 -6.22
CA SER A 255 -8.97 -2.07 -5.61
C SER A 255 -8.55 -0.74 -4.96
N LYS A 256 -7.61 -0.79 -4.01
CA LYS A 256 -7.09 0.39 -3.30
C LYS A 256 -6.51 1.44 -4.26
N ASP A 257 -5.80 1.00 -5.29
CA ASP A 257 -5.21 1.84 -6.33
C ASP A 257 -6.17 2.23 -7.46
N ASP A 258 -7.45 1.83 -7.38
CA ASP A 258 -8.48 2.14 -8.35
C ASP A 258 -8.24 1.55 -9.76
N SER A 259 -7.29 0.62 -9.93
CA SER A 259 -7.03 -0.07 -11.20
C SER A 259 -8.11 -1.10 -11.56
N ILE A 260 -8.81 -1.66 -10.57
CA ILE A 260 -9.93 -2.60 -10.74
C ILE A 260 -11.15 -1.96 -10.09
N LYS A 261 -12.25 -1.83 -10.83
CA LYS A 261 -13.50 -1.24 -10.33
C LYS A 261 -14.72 -1.86 -10.97
N VAL A 262 -15.68 -2.26 -10.15
CA VAL A 262 -16.95 -2.84 -10.63
C VAL A 262 -17.75 -1.85 -11.48
N GLU A 263 -17.56 -0.53 -11.30
CA GLU A 263 -18.19 0.51 -12.12
C GLU A 263 -17.83 0.43 -13.61
N ASN A 264 -16.69 -0.19 -13.95
CA ASN A 264 -16.27 -0.37 -15.34
C ASN A 264 -17.08 -1.47 -16.05
N GLY A 265 -17.89 -2.24 -15.31
CA GLY A 265 -18.64 -3.38 -15.81
C GLY A 265 -17.77 -4.63 -16.01
N GLY A 266 -18.42 -5.77 -16.17
CA GLY A 266 -17.79 -7.09 -16.29
C GLY A 266 -18.00 -7.99 -15.07
N ASP A 267 -17.28 -9.10 -15.05
CA ASP A 267 -17.34 -10.09 -13.98
C ASP A 267 -16.18 -9.89 -13.00
N TYR A 268 -16.50 -9.89 -11.71
CA TYR A 268 -15.53 -9.66 -10.64
C TYR A 268 -15.62 -10.73 -9.57
N VAL A 269 -14.47 -11.04 -8.97
CA VAL A 269 -14.35 -11.97 -7.84
C VAL A 269 -13.70 -11.25 -6.67
N VAL A 270 -13.99 -11.72 -5.47
CA VAL A 270 -13.28 -11.34 -4.25
C VAL A 270 -12.44 -12.50 -3.78
N ARG A 271 -11.18 -12.24 -3.44
CA ARG A 271 -10.27 -13.22 -2.86
C ARG A 271 -9.98 -12.90 -1.42
N ILE A 272 -10.04 -13.94 -0.59
CA ILE A 272 -9.62 -13.93 0.80
C ILE A 272 -8.37 -14.79 0.91
N ILE A 273 -7.33 -14.28 1.56
CA ILE A 273 -6.14 -15.06 1.92
C ILE A 273 -5.88 -14.97 3.42
N TYR A 274 -5.37 -16.06 3.98
CA TYR A 274 -4.81 -16.10 5.34
C TYR A 274 -3.30 -16.27 5.24
N LYS A 275 -2.56 -15.42 5.95
CA LYS A 275 -1.11 -15.46 6.09
C LYS A 275 -0.70 -15.80 7.51
N ASP A 276 0.30 -16.64 7.63
CA ASP A 276 0.93 -16.92 8.92
C ASP A 276 1.86 -15.78 9.38
N ALA A 277 2.52 -15.95 10.53
CA ALA A 277 3.43 -14.95 11.09
C ALA A 277 4.68 -14.69 10.21
N THR A 278 5.00 -15.58 9.27
CA THR A 278 6.10 -15.42 8.31
C THR A 278 5.65 -14.72 7.02
N GLY A 279 4.34 -14.52 6.85
CA GLY A 279 3.75 -13.96 5.63
C GLY A 279 3.38 -15.01 4.58
N ALA A 280 3.57 -16.30 4.87
CA ALA A 280 3.21 -17.37 3.95
C ALA A 280 1.69 -17.55 3.88
N ILE A 281 1.15 -17.71 2.67
CA ILE A 281 -0.29 -17.96 2.46
C ILE A 281 -0.61 -19.40 2.85
N VAL A 282 -1.48 -19.56 3.84
CA VAL A 282 -1.87 -20.87 4.39
C VAL A 282 -3.31 -21.25 4.07
N ALA A 283 -4.16 -20.27 3.74
CA ALA A 283 -5.51 -20.52 3.23
C ALA A 283 -5.88 -19.49 2.16
N ARG A 284 -6.69 -19.92 1.18
CA ARG A 284 -7.19 -19.06 0.09
C ARG A 284 -8.61 -19.48 -0.29
N GLY A 285 -9.45 -18.49 -0.58
CA GLY A 285 -10.78 -18.67 -1.15
C GLY A 285 -11.08 -17.57 -2.13
N THR A 286 -11.72 -17.91 -3.23
CA THR A 286 -12.18 -16.95 -4.25
C THR A 286 -13.66 -17.15 -4.47
N THR A 287 -14.43 -16.08 -4.52
CA THR A 287 -15.86 -16.15 -4.79
C THR A 287 -16.13 -16.67 -6.20
N GLU A 288 -17.34 -17.18 -6.42
CA GLU A 288 -17.88 -17.21 -7.78
C GLU A 288 -17.94 -15.78 -8.37
N PRO A 289 -17.84 -15.62 -9.70
CA PRO A 289 -17.92 -14.32 -10.34
C PRO A 289 -19.26 -13.63 -10.14
N VAL A 290 -19.23 -12.33 -9.87
CA VAL A 290 -20.40 -11.46 -9.79
C VAL A 290 -20.39 -10.49 -10.97
N HIS A 291 -21.48 -10.50 -11.74
CA HIS A 291 -21.62 -9.65 -12.92
C HIS A 291 -22.06 -8.22 -12.57
N PHE A 292 -21.40 -7.24 -13.17
CA PHE A 292 -21.75 -5.83 -13.13
C PHE A 292 -21.96 -5.28 -14.52
N GLU A 293 -23.10 -4.60 -14.70
CA GLU A 293 -23.26 -3.69 -15.84
C GLU A 293 -22.33 -2.51 -15.64
N LYS A 294 -21.74 -2.04 -16.74
CA LYS A 294 -20.93 -0.82 -16.71
C LYS A 294 -21.79 0.33 -16.21
N TYR A 295 -21.32 1.01 -15.17
CA TYR A 295 -21.97 2.22 -14.70
C TYR A 295 -21.80 3.31 -15.75
N VAL A 296 -22.92 3.90 -16.17
CA VAL A 296 -22.96 5.01 -17.11
C VAL A 296 -23.73 6.14 -16.45
N ASN A 297 -23.03 7.16 -15.95
CA ASN A 297 -23.68 8.40 -15.56
C ASN A 297 -23.97 9.24 -16.81
N ASN A 298 -25.25 9.41 -17.13
CA ASN A 298 -25.74 10.33 -18.14
C ASN A 298 -26.57 11.48 -17.54
N GLU A 299 -26.74 11.54 -16.22
CA GLU A 299 -27.47 12.62 -15.55
C GLU A 299 -26.51 13.71 -15.05
N MET A 300 -26.53 14.87 -15.69
CA MET A 300 -25.62 15.97 -15.33
C MET A 300 -26.03 16.71 -14.06
N ASN A 301 -27.33 16.79 -13.77
CA ASN A 301 -27.87 17.53 -12.63
C ASN A 301 -27.25 18.94 -12.52
N VAL A 302 -27.24 19.69 -13.63
CA VAL A 302 -26.59 21.01 -13.71
C VAL A 302 -27.28 21.99 -12.75
N PHE A 303 -26.49 22.77 -12.02
CA PHE A 303 -26.99 23.82 -11.13
C PHE A 303 -26.05 25.05 -11.13
N GLN A 304 -26.58 26.20 -10.72
CA GLN A 304 -25.77 27.38 -10.42
C GLN A 304 -25.20 27.23 -9.00
N GLU A 305 -23.87 27.13 -8.86
CA GLU A 305 -23.18 26.94 -7.58
C GLU A 305 -23.06 28.26 -6.81
N ARG A 306 -22.62 29.32 -7.50
CA ARG A 306 -22.39 30.65 -6.91
C ARG A 306 -22.41 31.73 -7.99
N ASN A 307 -22.30 32.98 -7.57
CA ASN A 307 -22.12 34.12 -8.47
C ASN A 307 -21.13 35.16 -7.89
N GLU A 308 -20.43 35.85 -8.78
CA GLU A 308 -19.51 36.96 -8.47
C GLU A 308 -19.81 38.13 -9.42
N GLY A 309 -20.49 39.17 -8.90
CA GLY A 309 -21.13 40.15 -9.78
C GLY A 309 -22.16 39.48 -10.69
N LEU A 310 -22.17 39.83 -11.98
CA LEU A 310 -22.98 39.19 -13.02
C LEU A 310 -22.42 37.84 -13.51
N THR A 311 -21.30 37.37 -12.97
CA THR A 311 -20.72 36.08 -13.37
C THR A 311 -21.38 34.96 -12.59
N ALA A 312 -22.10 34.06 -13.26
CA ALA A 312 -22.66 32.85 -12.69
C ALA A 312 -21.70 31.67 -12.89
N PHE A 313 -21.48 30.88 -11.84
CA PHE A 313 -20.68 29.66 -11.89
C PHE A 313 -21.63 28.46 -11.91
N LEU A 314 -21.67 27.76 -13.04
CA LEU A 314 -22.48 26.56 -13.24
C LEU A 314 -21.63 25.33 -12.98
N LYS A 315 -22.21 24.31 -12.34
CA LYS A 315 -21.54 23.07 -11.96
C LYS A 315 -22.44 21.88 -12.24
N TRP A 316 -21.85 20.72 -12.48
CA TRP A 316 -22.57 19.49 -12.79
C TRP A 316 -21.83 18.24 -12.34
N THR A 317 -22.54 17.12 -12.33
CA THR A 317 -21.96 15.79 -12.16
C THR A 317 -21.32 15.34 -13.46
N LYS A 318 -20.06 14.88 -13.41
CA LYS A 318 -19.33 14.38 -14.59
C LYS A 318 -20.06 13.23 -15.28
N VAL A 319 -20.15 13.30 -16.60
CA VAL A 319 -20.75 12.28 -17.47
C VAL A 319 -19.72 11.19 -17.74
N THR A 320 -20.13 9.93 -17.68
CA THR A 320 -19.24 8.80 -17.96
C THR A 320 -18.79 8.81 -19.42
N GLY A 321 -17.48 8.75 -19.65
CA GLY A 321 -16.88 8.76 -20.99
C GLY A 321 -16.71 10.14 -21.63
N ALA A 322 -17.17 11.22 -20.97
CA ALA A 322 -16.97 12.57 -21.46
C ALA A 322 -15.50 13.01 -21.30
N ALA A 323 -14.89 13.45 -22.39
CA ALA A 323 -13.58 14.09 -22.43
C ALA A 323 -13.68 15.62 -22.36
N SER A 324 -14.77 16.19 -22.87
CA SER A 324 -15.03 17.63 -22.83
C SER A 324 -16.52 17.96 -22.76
N TYR A 325 -16.83 19.23 -22.47
CA TYR A 325 -18.17 19.80 -22.45
C TYR A 325 -18.22 21.10 -23.25
N ALA A 326 -19.42 21.50 -23.68
CA ALA A 326 -19.69 22.81 -24.25
C ALA A 326 -20.99 23.40 -23.69
N LEU A 327 -20.98 24.71 -23.49
CA LEU A 327 -22.07 25.53 -22.97
C LEU A 327 -22.80 26.21 -24.14
N TYR A 328 -24.12 26.12 -24.13
CA TYR A 328 -25.00 26.74 -25.10
C TYR A 328 -26.02 27.64 -24.41
N ASP A 329 -26.43 28.72 -25.06
CA ASP A 329 -27.57 29.54 -24.63
C ASP A 329 -28.92 28.89 -24.97
N ALA A 330 -30.01 29.57 -24.62
CA ALA A 330 -31.38 29.10 -24.84
C ALA A 330 -31.74 28.96 -26.34
N GLU A 331 -31.08 29.75 -27.20
CA GLU A 331 -31.23 29.73 -28.64
C GLU A 331 -30.39 28.61 -29.30
N GLY A 332 -29.51 27.95 -28.54
CA GLY A 332 -28.63 26.89 -29.03
C GLY A 332 -27.34 27.40 -29.66
N ASN A 333 -26.96 28.67 -29.42
CA ASN A 333 -25.64 29.17 -29.80
C ASN A 333 -24.58 28.69 -28.82
N GLU A 334 -23.44 28.27 -29.34
CA GLU A 334 -22.29 27.89 -28.52
C GLU A 334 -21.68 29.13 -27.85
N ILE A 335 -21.60 29.12 -26.53
CA ILE A 335 -21.00 30.19 -25.72
C ILE A 335 -19.55 29.85 -25.38
N LYS A 336 -19.29 28.58 -25.04
CA LYS A 336 -17.96 28.10 -24.65
C LYS A 336 -17.87 26.61 -24.97
N LYS A 337 -16.69 26.17 -25.41
CA LYS A 337 -16.42 24.77 -25.77
C LYS A 337 -15.11 24.28 -25.17
N ASP A 338 -14.82 23.00 -25.40
CA ASP A 338 -13.59 22.34 -24.95
C ASP A 338 -13.38 22.46 -23.42
N ILE A 339 -14.49 22.49 -22.66
CA ILE A 339 -14.48 22.58 -21.20
C ILE A 339 -14.08 21.21 -20.65
N VAL A 340 -12.92 21.11 -20.01
CA VAL A 340 -12.41 19.85 -19.42
C VAL A 340 -12.73 19.69 -17.93
N ALA A 341 -13.31 20.72 -17.32
CA ALA A 341 -13.77 20.72 -15.94
C ALA A 341 -15.26 20.35 -15.83
N ASP A 342 -15.73 20.13 -14.61
CA ASP A 342 -17.14 19.89 -14.25
C ASP A 342 -17.86 21.17 -13.81
N TRP A 343 -17.34 22.32 -14.24
CA TRP A 343 -17.91 23.63 -14.00
C TRP A 343 -17.55 24.60 -15.11
N VAL A 344 -18.33 25.67 -15.23
CA VAL A 344 -18.08 26.79 -16.16
C VAL A 344 -18.63 28.09 -15.59
N ASP A 345 -17.92 29.19 -15.82
CA ASP A 345 -18.41 30.54 -15.61
C ASP A 345 -19.10 31.09 -16.87
N VAL A 346 -20.16 31.88 -16.66
CA VAL A 346 -20.82 32.66 -17.72
C VAL A 346 -21.23 34.02 -17.17
N VAL A 347 -21.00 35.08 -17.95
CA VAL A 347 -21.42 36.45 -17.60
C VAL A 347 -22.85 36.65 -18.07
N LEU A 348 -23.77 36.90 -17.13
CA LEU A 348 -25.16 37.22 -17.41
C LEU A 348 -25.28 38.65 -17.94
N ALA A 349 -26.24 38.91 -18.83
CA ALA A 349 -26.41 40.24 -19.41
C ALA A 349 -26.96 41.26 -18.41
N ASP A 350 -27.82 40.83 -17.49
CA ASP A 350 -28.53 41.70 -16.56
C ASP A 350 -28.76 41.04 -15.18
N TYR A 351 -28.96 41.87 -14.16
CA TYR A 351 -29.48 41.43 -12.87
C TYR A 351 -30.98 41.12 -12.97
N ASP A 352 -31.46 40.29 -12.04
CA ASP A 352 -32.87 39.95 -11.84
C ASP A 352 -33.58 39.30 -13.04
N THR A 353 -32.83 38.93 -14.08
CA THR A 353 -33.29 38.21 -15.27
C THR A 353 -32.78 36.77 -15.24
N GLU A 354 -33.65 35.81 -15.59
CA GLU A 354 -33.27 34.40 -15.73
C GLU A 354 -32.73 34.12 -17.14
N PHE A 355 -31.57 33.49 -17.22
CA PHE A 355 -30.95 33.04 -18.47
C PHE A 355 -30.84 31.52 -18.46
N THR A 356 -31.39 30.86 -19.47
CA THR A 356 -31.31 29.40 -19.60
C THR A 356 -30.06 28.99 -20.35
N TYR A 357 -29.36 27.98 -19.83
CA TYR A 357 -28.18 27.40 -20.45
C TYR A 357 -28.29 25.88 -20.53
N THR A 358 -27.73 25.31 -21.59
CA THR A 358 -27.64 23.86 -21.80
C THR A 358 -26.18 23.45 -21.95
N ILE A 359 -25.79 22.37 -21.27
CA ILE A 359 -24.45 21.82 -21.33
C ILE A 359 -24.51 20.52 -22.14
N LYS A 360 -23.59 20.34 -23.08
CA LYS A 360 -23.42 19.10 -23.85
C LYS A 360 -22.11 18.44 -23.48
N ALA A 361 -22.08 17.12 -23.50
CA ALA A 361 -20.89 16.32 -23.22
C ALA A 361 -20.38 15.65 -24.50
N PHE A 362 -19.06 15.53 -24.65
CA PHE A 362 -18.42 14.94 -25.82
C PHE A 362 -17.37 13.93 -25.41
N ASP A 363 -17.25 12.83 -26.16
CA ASP A 363 -16.22 11.81 -25.95
C ASP A 363 -14.84 12.28 -26.45
N SER A 364 -13.81 11.43 -26.30
CA SER A 364 -12.44 11.75 -26.74
C SER A 364 -12.26 11.85 -28.26
N GLN A 365 -13.24 11.41 -29.04
CA GLN A 365 -13.28 11.54 -30.50
C GLN A 365 -14.07 12.77 -30.96
N GLY A 366 -14.72 13.48 -30.03
CA GLY A 366 -15.56 14.64 -30.30
C GLY A 366 -17.01 14.32 -30.64
N ASN A 367 -17.48 13.08 -30.42
CA ASN A 367 -18.88 12.73 -30.61
C ASN A 367 -19.71 13.18 -29.40
N GLU A 368 -20.92 13.71 -29.63
CA GLU A 368 -21.85 14.10 -28.57
C GLU A 368 -22.35 12.85 -27.81
N ILE A 369 -22.32 12.92 -26.48
CA ILE A 369 -22.88 11.90 -25.58
C ILE A 369 -24.28 12.34 -25.20
N GLU A 370 -25.26 11.43 -25.32
CA GLU A 370 -26.62 11.68 -24.88
C GLU A 370 -26.68 11.80 -23.35
N VAL A 371 -27.17 12.95 -22.87
CA VAL A 371 -27.22 13.31 -21.46
C VAL A 371 -28.61 13.84 -21.09
N THR A 372 -28.93 13.77 -19.80
CA THR A 372 -30.16 14.31 -19.22
C THR A 372 -29.84 15.29 -18.09
N LYS A 373 -30.85 16.10 -17.70
CA LYS A 373 -30.73 17.12 -16.65
C LYS A 373 -29.55 18.08 -16.88
N ASN A 374 -29.34 18.44 -18.14
CA ASN A 374 -28.23 19.22 -18.62
C ASN A 374 -28.57 20.71 -18.86
N THR A 375 -29.73 21.16 -18.40
CA THR A 375 -30.21 22.53 -18.54
C THR A 375 -30.37 23.18 -17.17
N VAL A 376 -30.01 24.46 -17.07
CA VAL A 376 -30.08 25.26 -15.84
C VAL A 376 -30.58 26.67 -16.16
N ASN A 377 -31.39 27.24 -15.27
CA ASN A 377 -31.71 28.67 -15.29
C ASN A 377 -30.78 29.38 -14.31
N ALA A 378 -29.96 30.29 -14.82
CA ALA A 378 -29.05 31.11 -14.04
C ALA A 378 -29.65 32.50 -13.79
N LYS A 379 -29.50 33.00 -12.57
CA LYS A 379 -29.97 34.33 -12.17
C LYS A 379 -29.05 34.92 -11.11
N VAL A 380 -28.77 36.21 -11.24
CA VAL A 380 -28.14 37.00 -10.18
C VAL A 380 -29.11 38.11 -9.81
N SER A 381 -29.51 38.19 -8.54
CA SER A 381 -30.35 39.28 -8.06
C SER A 381 -29.54 40.48 -7.62
N THR A 382 -30.09 41.68 -7.82
CA THR A 382 -29.54 42.88 -7.18
C THR A 382 -29.54 42.69 -5.66
N GLN A 383 -28.39 42.95 -5.02
CA GLN A 383 -28.39 43.07 -3.56
C GLN A 383 -29.22 44.32 -3.20
N PRO A 384 -30.11 44.25 -2.20
CA PRO A 384 -30.73 45.47 -1.69
C PRO A 384 -29.62 46.38 -1.19
N GLU A 385 -29.59 47.63 -1.67
CA GLU A 385 -28.73 48.65 -1.09
C GLU A 385 -29.02 48.71 0.41
N THR A 386 -28.00 48.53 1.25
CA THR A 386 -28.10 48.89 2.66
C THR A 386 -28.32 50.39 2.71
N THR A 387 -29.56 50.82 2.96
CA THR A 387 -29.86 52.22 3.24
C THR A 387 -29.01 52.65 4.44
N GLU A 388 -27.95 53.42 4.21
CA GLU A 388 -27.27 54.11 5.30
C GLU A 388 -28.30 54.98 6.01
N ALA A 389 -28.46 54.77 7.32
CA ALA A 389 -29.27 55.64 8.15
C ALA A 389 -28.76 57.10 8.01
N PRO A 390 -29.65 58.11 7.99
CA PRO A 390 -29.22 59.48 7.77
C PRO A 390 -28.22 59.87 8.86
N THR A 391 -27.05 60.35 8.43
CA THR A 391 -25.99 60.84 9.32
C THR A 391 -26.55 61.96 10.19
N GLU A 392 -26.65 61.75 11.50
CA GLU A 392 -26.99 62.81 12.46
C GLU A 392 -25.95 63.93 12.37
N ALA A 393 -26.43 65.17 12.28
CA ALA A 393 -25.60 66.36 12.35
C ALA A 393 -24.83 66.42 13.69
N PRO A 394 -23.60 66.94 13.73
CA PRO A 394 -22.78 66.91 14.93
C PRO A 394 -23.40 67.81 16.01
N THR A 395 -23.81 67.20 17.12
CA THR A 395 -24.23 67.91 18.33
C THR A 395 -22.99 68.39 19.07
N GLU A 396 -22.91 69.71 19.31
CA GLU A 396 -21.82 70.36 20.05
C GLU A 396 -21.65 69.76 21.45
N ALA A 397 -20.41 69.44 21.81
CA ALA A 397 -20.06 68.91 23.13
C ALA A 397 -20.11 70.04 24.20
N PRO A 398 -20.77 69.84 25.35
CA PRO A 398 -20.63 70.77 26.47
C PRO A 398 -19.31 70.54 27.21
N THR A 399 -18.57 71.63 27.39
CA THR A 399 -17.34 71.75 28.17
C THR A 399 -17.49 71.29 29.62
N VAL A 400 -16.54 70.46 30.06
CA VAL A 400 -16.39 69.93 31.43
C VAL A 400 -16.02 71.05 32.41
N ASN A 401 -16.63 71.06 33.59
CA ASN A 401 -16.08 71.73 34.79
C ASN A 401 -16.03 70.71 35.95
N PRO A 402 -14.98 70.69 36.78
CA PRO A 402 -14.68 69.56 37.65
C PRO A 402 -15.25 69.74 39.07
N GLY A 403 -15.60 68.62 39.69
CA GLY A 403 -15.69 68.51 41.15
C GLY A 403 -17.10 68.32 41.71
N SER A 404 -17.46 67.06 41.95
CA SER A 404 -18.24 66.66 43.14
C SER A 404 -18.34 65.14 43.21
N GLU A 405 -17.54 64.60 44.13
CA GLU A 405 -17.65 63.38 44.93
C GLU A 405 -18.72 62.33 44.55
N ILE A 406 -18.21 61.13 44.29
CA ILE A 406 -18.94 59.86 44.29
C ILE A 406 -19.35 59.53 45.73
N LYS A 407 -20.66 59.42 46.00
CA LYS A 407 -21.19 58.63 47.12
C LYS A 407 -21.89 57.40 46.57
N LEU A 408 -21.33 56.23 46.88
CA LEU A 408 -21.98 54.93 46.74
C LEU A 408 -22.97 54.77 47.89
N ASP A 409 -24.26 54.64 47.57
CA ASP A 409 -25.20 53.98 48.48
C ASP A 409 -25.63 52.66 47.85
N LYS A 410 -25.24 51.60 48.56
CA LYS A 410 -25.70 50.21 48.42
C LYS A 410 -27.21 50.17 48.64
N GLU A 411 -27.91 49.40 47.82
CA GLU A 411 -28.84 48.39 48.33
C GLU A 411 -29.14 47.36 47.24
N PHE A 412 -28.56 46.18 47.44
CA PHE A 412 -28.91 44.92 46.79
C PHE A 412 -30.03 44.33 47.65
N ASN A 413 -31.20 44.07 47.08
CA ASN A 413 -32.20 43.19 47.67
C ASN A 413 -32.59 42.14 46.63
N GLU A 414 -31.91 41.00 46.69
CA GLU A 414 -32.47 39.71 46.31
C GLU A 414 -33.27 39.19 47.51
N GLU A 415 -34.52 38.77 47.30
CA GLU A 415 -35.06 37.51 47.84
C GLU A 415 -36.51 37.31 47.36
N GLY A 416 -36.80 36.10 46.88
CA GLY A 416 -38.14 35.72 46.43
C GLY A 416 -38.25 34.37 45.72
N THR A 417 -37.75 33.30 46.35
CA THR A 417 -38.07 31.87 46.11
C THR A 417 -39.59 31.60 46.14
N PHE A 418 -40.17 30.65 45.40
CA PHE A 418 -40.01 29.19 45.46
C PHE A 418 -40.47 28.50 44.16
#